data_AF-D2VI01-F1
#
_entry.id   AF-D2VI01-F1
#
_cell.length_a   1.000
_cell.length_b   1.000
_cell.length_c   1.000
_cell.angle_alpha   90.00
_cell.angle_beta   90.00
_cell.angle_gamma   90.00
#
_symmetry.space_group_name_H-M   'P 1'
#
loop_
_entity.id
_entity.type
_entity.pdbx_description
1 polymer ?
#
loop_
_entity_poly.entity_id
_entity_poly.type
_entity_poly.pdbx_seq_one_letter_code
_entity_poly.pdbx_strand_id
1 'polypeptide(L)'
;MVCNIFHTSYYTTRKRKNSEEDTDSQGHTMYLDLGHGTTDYTVMSYDQNQKKFILKDSGGWPSGLSWIQNLIMREKNLTFQEATKLLNKQFDSLDSNPVDGIADIQEKIYNEFEKLLQPLLLVIFENSVTKVCFVGAFIHCQYFREIIKKIISHSYISKFVEERRKYFKEEFKLKKLEKFSIFFPPKAGASCIIQGLMRMVENSNGLNHC
;
A
#
# COMPACT_ATOMS: atom_id res chain seq x y z
N MET A 1 6.97 20.26 -27.31
CA MET A 1 6.22 19.00 -27.48
C MET A 1 5.45 18.78 -26.19
N VAL A 2 4.16 19.15 -26.16
CA VAL A 2 3.34 19.21 -24.94
C VAL A 2 2.46 17.96 -24.94
N CYS A 3 2.71 17.04 -24.01
CA CYS A 3 1.88 15.85 -23.85
C CYS A 3 0.80 16.16 -22.80
N ASN A 4 -0.40 16.48 -23.27
CA ASN A 4 -1.62 16.52 -22.48
C ASN A 4 -2.02 15.08 -22.14
N ILE A 5 -1.84 14.67 -20.89
CA ILE A 5 -2.48 13.45 -20.37
C ILE A 5 -3.76 13.87 -19.66
N PHE A 6 -4.89 13.67 -20.33
CA PHE A 6 -6.21 13.75 -19.73
C PHE A 6 -6.35 12.61 -18.72
N HIS A 7 -6.42 12.95 -17.44
CA HIS A 7 -6.93 12.04 -16.41
C HIS A 7 -8.46 12.12 -16.38
N THR A 8 -9.11 11.14 -16.97
CA THR A 8 -10.56 10.92 -16.81
C THR A 8 -10.80 10.13 -15.53
N SER A 9 -10.82 10.83 -14.39
CA SER A 9 -11.33 10.28 -13.13
C SER A 9 -12.86 10.37 -13.14
N TYR A 10 -13.54 9.23 -13.25
CA TYR A 10 -14.99 9.14 -13.06
C TYR A 10 -15.34 9.39 -11.59
N TYR A 11 -15.60 10.63 -11.23
CA TYR A 11 -16.22 10.96 -9.95
C TYR A 11 -17.71 10.62 -10.01
N THR A 12 -18.13 9.60 -9.27
CA THR A 12 -19.54 9.44 -8.87
C THR A 12 -19.68 9.74 -7.39
N THR A 13 -19.77 11.03 -7.06
CA THR A 13 -20.15 11.50 -5.72
C THR A 13 -21.68 11.40 -5.58
N ARG A 14 -22.19 10.31 -5.00
CA ARG A 14 -23.57 10.30 -4.48
C ARG A 14 -23.58 11.05 -3.15
N LYS A 15 -24.18 12.25 -3.13
CA LYS A 15 -24.54 12.98 -1.90
C LYS A 15 -25.48 12.11 -1.05
N ARG A 16 -25.06 11.73 0.16
CA ARG A 16 -25.97 11.24 1.21
C ARG A 16 -26.61 12.43 1.91
N LYS A 17 -27.94 12.42 2.02
CA LYS A 17 -28.74 13.30 2.89
C LYS A 17 -28.47 12.92 4.34
N ASN A 18 -28.35 13.94 5.19
CA ASN A 18 -28.17 13.83 6.64
C ASN A 18 -29.31 13.03 7.28
N SER A 19 -28.95 11.99 8.02
CA SER A 19 -29.71 11.48 9.16
C SER A 19 -28.68 11.17 10.25
N GLU A 20 -28.74 11.94 11.33
CA GLU A 20 -27.97 11.75 12.55
C GLU A 20 -28.45 10.47 13.23
N GLU A 21 -27.76 9.37 12.96
CA GLU A 21 -27.75 8.19 13.83
C GLU A 21 -26.28 7.77 13.96
N ASP A 22 -25.80 7.79 15.19
CA ASP A 22 -24.49 7.30 15.61
C ASP A 22 -24.34 5.84 15.16
N THR A 23 -23.74 5.68 13.97
CA THR A 23 -23.42 4.39 13.40
C THR A 23 -21.98 4.12 13.75
N ASP A 24 -21.78 3.12 14.61
CA ASP A 24 -20.50 2.48 14.90
C ASP A 24 -19.69 2.41 13.59
N SER A 25 -18.65 3.25 13.50
CA SER A 25 -18.03 3.56 12.22
C SER A 25 -17.37 2.29 11.67
N GLN A 26 -18.02 1.65 10.69
CA GLN A 26 -17.41 0.60 9.89
C GLN A 26 -16.23 1.23 9.14
N GLY A 27 -15.05 1.12 9.74
CA GLY A 27 -13.86 1.81 9.28
C GLY A 27 -13.40 1.33 7.90
N HIS A 28 -12.77 2.22 7.15
CA HIS A 28 -12.34 1.92 5.79
C HIS A 28 -11.08 1.04 5.78
N THR A 29 -11.03 0.08 4.86
CA THR A 29 -9.88 -0.81 4.65
C THR A 29 -9.18 -0.45 3.35
N MET A 30 -7.88 -0.18 3.42
CA MET A 30 -7.02 -0.02 2.25
C MET A 30 -6.29 -1.34 1.96
N TYR A 31 -6.35 -1.80 0.72
CA TYR A 31 -5.48 -2.86 0.19
C TYR A 31 -4.37 -2.20 -0.62
N LEU A 32 -3.14 -2.66 -0.43
CA LEU A 32 -1.96 -2.05 -1.05
C LEU A 32 -1.04 -3.15 -1.56
N ASP A 33 -0.87 -3.23 -2.87
CA ASP A 33 0.05 -4.14 -3.56
C ASP A 33 1.31 -3.37 -3.97
N LEU A 34 2.47 -3.75 -3.41
CA LEU A 34 3.77 -3.26 -3.89
C LEU A 34 4.37 -4.32 -4.80
N GLY A 35 4.07 -4.19 -6.09
CA GLY A 35 4.69 -4.98 -7.13
C GLY A 35 6.14 -4.57 -7.39
N HIS A 36 6.74 -5.25 -8.37
CA HIS A 36 8.08 -4.90 -8.80
C HIS A 36 8.11 -3.58 -9.59
N GLY A 37 7.20 -3.42 -10.55
CA GLY A 37 7.11 -2.22 -11.39
C GLY A 37 6.09 -1.19 -10.91
N THR A 38 5.06 -1.63 -10.19
CA THR A 38 3.92 -0.79 -9.83
C THR A 38 3.53 -0.89 -8.37
N THR A 39 2.87 0.17 -7.89
CA THR A 39 2.18 0.22 -6.62
C THR A 39 0.70 0.41 -6.93
N ASP A 40 -0.12 -0.48 -6.41
CA ASP A 40 -1.55 -0.49 -6.63
C ASP A 40 -2.26 -0.37 -5.27
N TYR A 41 -3.34 0.40 -5.19
CA TYR A 41 -4.14 0.44 -3.98
C TYR A 41 -5.62 0.62 -4.23
N THR A 42 -6.41 0.03 -3.35
CA THR A 42 -7.87 0.17 -3.32
C THR A 42 -8.32 0.46 -1.89
N VAL A 43 -9.09 1.53 -1.70
CA VAL A 43 -9.78 1.83 -0.44
C VAL A 43 -11.21 1.35 -0.55
N MET A 44 -11.58 0.47 0.36
CA MET A 44 -12.90 -0.14 0.44
C MET A 44 -13.58 0.21 1.75
N SER A 45 -14.90 0.27 1.71
CA SER A 45 -15.74 0.38 2.90
C SER A 45 -16.89 -0.62 2.79
N TYR A 46 -17.45 -0.96 3.94
CA TYR A 46 -18.51 -1.93 4.10
C TYR A 46 -19.73 -1.18 4.63
N ASP A 47 -20.92 -1.54 4.15
CA ASP A 47 -22.15 -1.05 4.75
C ASP A 47 -22.60 -1.97 5.89
N GLN A 48 -23.67 -1.58 6.58
CA GLN A 48 -24.24 -2.33 7.69
C GLN A 48 -24.61 -3.77 7.30
N ASN A 49 -24.84 -4.03 6.01
CA ASN A 49 -25.15 -5.35 5.44
C ASN A 49 -23.90 -6.07 4.90
N GLN A 50 -22.69 -5.61 5.25
CA GLN A 50 -21.40 -6.14 4.76
C GLN A 50 -21.21 -6.03 3.25
N LYS A 51 -22.00 -5.20 2.56
CA LYS A 51 -21.84 -4.96 1.13
C LYS A 51 -20.62 -4.07 0.91
N LYS A 52 -19.74 -4.53 0.02
CA LYS A 52 -18.49 -3.85 -0.32
C LYS A 52 -18.76 -2.70 -1.29
N PHE A 53 -18.13 -1.55 -1.04
CA PHE A 53 -18.03 -0.46 -2.00
C PHE A 53 -16.60 0.09 -2.06
N ILE A 54 -16.16 0.40 -3.28
CA ILE A 54 -14.86 1.00 -3.54
C ILE A 54 -15.01 2.52 -3.40
N LEU A 55 -14.22 3.11 -2.50
CA LEU A 55 -14.17 4.55 -2.29
C LEU A 55 -13.14 5.22 -3.20
N LYS A 56 -11.99 4.56 -3.36
CA LYS A 56 -10.87 5.05 -4.16
C LYS A 56 -10.11 3.85 -4.70
N ASP A 57 -9.68 3.94 -5.94
CA ASP A 57 -8.86 2.93 -6.57
C ASP A 57 -7.79 3.62 -7.42
N SER A 58 -6.62 3.02 -7.46
CA SER A 58 -5.50 3.50 -8.26
C SER A 58 -4.67 2.31 -8.68
N GLY A 59 -4.70 2.03 -9.97
CA GLY A 59 -3.85 1.03 -10.60
C GLY A 59 -2.64 1.65 -11.29
N GLY A 60 -1.49 1.01 -11.16
CA GLY A 60 -0.32 1.20 -12.02
C GLY A 60 0.51 2.44 -11.71
N TRP A 61 0.60 2.90 -10.45
CA TRP A 61 1.56 3.95 -10.12
C TRP A 61 2.98 3.43 -10.39
N PRO A 62 3.81 4.15 -11.18
CA PRO A 62 5.13 3.69 -11.60
C PRO A 62 6.14 3.82 -10.45
N SER A 63 5.92 3.01 -9.42
CA SER A 63 6.72 2.96 -8.21
C SER A 63 6.64 1.53 -7.68
N GLY A 64 7.77 0.89 -7.42
CA GLY A 64 7.79 -0.49 -6.95
C GLY A 64 9.18 -0.91 -6.51
N LEU A 65 9.38 -2.20 -6.24
CA LEU A 65 10.68 -2.72 -5.80
C LEU A 65 11.81 -2.51 -6.81
N SER A 66 11.49 -2.30 -8.09
CA SER A 66 12.45 -1.89 -9.12
C SER A 66 13.22 -0.62 -8.73
N TRP A 67 12.63 0.30 -7.97
CA TRP A 67 13.34 1.48 -7.46
C TRP A 67 14.44 1.11 -6.47
N ILE A 68 14.15 0.16 -5.58
CA ILE A 68 15.11 -0.38 -4.61
C ILE A 68 16.21 -1.17 -5.33
N GLN A 69 15.85 -1.95 -6.35
CA GLN A 69 16.82 -2.66 -7.16
C GLN A 69 17.75 -1.69 -7.91
N ASN A 70 17.20 -0.64 -8.53
CA ASN A 70 17.97 0.40 -9.20
C ASN A 70 18.89 1.15 -8.23
N LEU A 71 18.43 1.39 -7.00
CA LEU A 71 19.27 1.93 -5.93
C LEU A 71 20.45 0.98 -5.66
N ILE A 72 20.19 -0.31 -5.43
CA ILE A 72 21.26 -1.30 -5.17
C ILE A 72 22.26 -1.32 -6.33
N MET A 73 21.79 -1.35 -7.58
CA MET A 73 22.64 -1.31 -8.77
C MET A 73 23.58 -0.08 -8.75
N ARG A 74 23.02 1.10 -8.50
CA ARG A 74 23.78 2.36 -8.51
C ARG A 74 24.78 2.42 -7.36
N GLU A 75 24.35 2.11 -6.14
CA GLU A 75 25.19 2.28 -4.95
C GLU A 75 26.28 1.21 -4.84
N LYS A 76 26.07 0.03 -5.42
CA LYS A 76 27.01 -1.09 -5.39
C LYS A 76 27.78 -1.30 -6.69
N ASN A 77 27.50 -0.48 -7.71
CA ASN A 77 28.04 -0.63 -9.06
C ASN A 77 27.84 -2.05 -9.61
N LEU A 78 26.61 -2.56 -9.49
CA LEU A 78 26.23 -3.91 -9.89
C LEU A 78 25.41 -3.92 -11.17
N THR A 79 25.50 -5.02 -11.92
CA THR A 79 24.56 -5.32 -13.00
C THR A 79 23.16 -5.59 -12.46
N PHE A 80 22.16 -5.52 -13.34
CA PHE A 80 20.79 -5.87 -12.99
C PHE A 80 20.68 -7.27 -12.37
N GLN A 81 21.35 -8.26 -12.96
CA GLN A 81 21.30 -9.64 -12.49
C GLN A 81 21.91 -9.82 -11.10
N GLU A 82 23.00 -9.11 -10.80
CA GLU A 82 23.64 -9.15 -9.47
C GLU A 82 22.77 -8.47 -8.42
N ALA A 83 22.18 -7.32 -8.73
CA ALA A 83 21.23 -6.64 -7.84
C ALA A 83 19.98 -7.50 -7.60
N THR A 84 19.44 -8.18 -8.62
CA THR A 84 18.34 -9.15 -8.45
C THR A 84 18.74 -10.26 -7.48
N LYS A 85 19.95 -10.82 -7.61
CA LYS A 85 20.44 -11.87 -6.71
C LYS A 85 20.54 -11.38 -5.28
N LEU A 86 21.05 -10.17 -5.04
CA LEU A 86 21.09 -9.58 -3.69
C LEU A 86 19.69 -9.34 -3.12
N LEU A 87 18.77 -8.83 -3.93
CA LEU A 87 17.39 -8.62 -3.51
C LEU A 87 16.70 -9.95 -3.18
N ASN A 88 16.90 -10.98 -4.00
CA ASN A 88 16.36 -12.33 -3.73
C ASN A 88 16.92 -12.91 -2.43
N LYS A 89 18.22 -12.77 -2.16
CA LYS A 89 18.79 -13.17 -0.86
C LYS A 89 18.11 -12.48 0.32
N GLN A 90 17.72 -11.21 0.15
CA GLN A 90 16.96 -10.50 1.17
C GLN A 90 15.55 -11.08 1.35
N PHE A 91 14.90 -11.52 0.28
CA PHE A 91 13.60 -12.19 0.32
C PHE A 91 13.67 -13.58 0.96
N ASP A 92 14.78 -14.29 0.78
CA ASP A 92 15.00 -15.61 1.37
C ASP A 92 15.34 -15.52 2.87
N SER A 93 15.76 -14.34 3.35
CA SER A 93 16.03 -14.10 4.76
C SER A 93 14.73 -14.00 5.57
N LEU A 94 14.68 -14.75 6.68
CA LEU A 94 13.60 -14.64 7.66
C LEU A 94 13.80 -13.48 8.64
N ASP A 95 14.99 -12.90 8.66
CA ASP A 95 15.36 -11.85 9.61
C ASP A 95 14.82 -10.48 9.20
N SER A 96 14.60 -9.63 10.21
CA SER A 96 14.28 -8.22 9.99
C SER A 96 15.50 -7.37 9.66
N ASN A 97 16.70 -7.96 9.53
CA ASN A 97 17.93 -7.26 9.24
C ASN A 97 18.26 -7.31 7.74
N PRO A 98 18.93 -6.27 7.22
CA PRO A 98 19.46 -6.33 5.87
C PRO A 98 20.57 -7.38 5.78
N VAL A 99 20.66 -8.08 4.65
CA VAL A 99 21.80 -8.97 4.35
C VAL A 99 23.09 -8.14 4.15
N ASP A 100 24.24 -8.74 4.42
CA ASP A 100 25.56 -8.07 4.40
C ASP A 100 25.85 -7.29 3.10
N GLY A 101 25.27 -7.70 1.97
CA GLY A 101 25.43 -7.03 0.68
C GLY A 101 24.68 -5.69 0.53
N ILE A 102 23.73 -5.35 1.43
CA ILE A 102 22.96 -4.10 1.38
C ILE A 102 22.88 -3.36 2.73
N ALA A 103 23.52 -3.87 3.77
CA ALA A 103 23.44 -3.34 5.13
C ALA A 103 23.97 -1.90 5.28
N ASP A 104 25.03 -1.57 4.56
CA ASP A 104 25.65 -0.24 4.49
C ASP A 104 24.79 0.81 3.76
N ILE A 105 23.83 0.38 2.94
CA ILE A 105 22.91 1.28 2.21
C ILE A 105 21.48 1.26 2.76
N GLN A 106 21.26 0.69 3.95
CA GLN A 106 19.93 0.54 4.56
C GLN A 106 19.17 1.87 4.71
N GLU A 107 19.88 2.95 5.05
CA GLU A 107 19.26 4.28 5.20
C GLU A 107 18.78 4.82 3.84
N LYS A 108 19.56 4.59 2.78
CA LYS A 108 19.15 4.95 1.41
C LYS A 108 17.94 4.14 0.97
N ILE A 109 17.89 2.84 1.31
CA ILE A 109 16.73 1.98 1.05
C ILE A 109 15.50 2.52 1.79
N TYR A 110 15.64 2.86 3.07
CA TYR A 110 14.56 3.45 3.86
C TYR A 110 14.02 4.73 3.21
N ASN A 111 14.91 5.64 2.80
CA ASN A 111 14.54 6.89 2.15
C ASN A 111 13.81 6.68 0.81
N GLU A 112 14.19 5.67 0.02
CA GLU A 112 13.45 5.32 -1.20
C GLU A 112 12.07 4.74 -0.91
N PHE A 113 11.93 3.88 0.12
CA PHE A 113 10.62 3.42 0.58
C PHE A 113 9.75 4.56 1.09
N GLU A 114 10.33 5.52 1.81
CA GLU A 114 9.61 6.70 2.29
C GLU A 114 9.03 7.48 1.12
N LYS A 115 9.84 7.82 0.12
CA LYS A 115 9.37 8.51 -1.10
C LYS A 115 8.27 7.73 -1.81
N LEU A 116 8.43 6.41 -1.94
CA LEU A 116 7.45 5.54 -2.59
C LEU A 116 6.10 5.54 -1.85
N LEU A 117 6.11 5.53 -0.53
CA LEU A 117 4.92 5.40 0.31
C LEU A 117 4.28 6.74 0.70
N GLN A 118 5.00 7.86 0.60
CA GLN A 118 4.51 9.19 0.97
C GLN A 118 3.13 9.54 0.37
N PRO A 119 2.86 9.31 -0.92
CA PRO A 119 1.54 9.56 -1.50
C PRO A 119 0.42 8.73 -0.84
N LEU A 120 0.74 7.53 -0.36
CA LEU A 120 -0.21 6.62 0.28
C LEU A 120 -0.56 7.08 1.71
N LEU A 121 0.33 7.82 2.38
CA LEU A 121 0.05 8.41 3.69
C LEU A 121 -1.11 9.40 3.63
N LEU A 122 -1.17 10.20 2.56
CA LEU A 122 -2.29 11.10 2.31
C LEU A 122 -3.57 10.32 2.01
N VAL A 123 -3.50 9.24 1.24
CA VAL A 123 -4.67 8.39 0.98
C VAL A 123 -5.26 7.84 2.28
N ILE A 124 -4.41 7.32 3.17
CA ILE A 124 -4.82 6.80 4.49
C ILE A 124 -5.55 7.89 5.29
N PHE A 125 -4.97 9.09 5.37
CA PHE A 125 -5.54 10.23 6.08
C PHE A 125 -6.85 10.74 5.46
N GLU A 126 -6.84 11.06 4.16
CA GLU A 126 -7.99 11.61 3.43
C GLU A 126 -9.20 10.69 3.52
N ASN A 127 -8.97 9.38 3.46
CA ASN A 127 -10.03 8.39 3.42
C ASN A 127 -10.34 7.78 4.79
N SER A 128 -9.84 8.32 5.91
CA SER A 128 -10.14 7.77 7.26
C SER A 128 -9.92 6.25 7.33
N VAL A 129 -8.81 5.78 6.76
CA VAL A 129 -8.49 4.35 6.74
C VAL A 129 -8.18 3.88 8.15
N THR A 130 -8.84 2.80 8.57
CA THR A 130 -8.68 2.17 9.89
C THR A 130 -7.96 0.82 9.81
N LYS A 131 -7.82 0.28 8.60
CA LYS A 131 -7.08 -0.95 8.33
C LYS A 131 -6.29 -0.84 7.04
N VAL A 132 -5.00 -1.13 7.09
CA VAL A 132 -4.12 -1.19 5.91
C VAL A 132 -3.65 -2.62 5.73
N CYS A 133 -4.06 -3.25 4.63
CA CYS A 133 -3.70 -4.60 4.24
C CYS A 133 -2.65 -4.55 3.14
N PHE A 134 -1.45 -5.03 3.43
CA PHE A 134 -0.38 -5.13 2.46
C PHE A 134 -0.41 -6.48 1.75
N VAL A 135 -0.24 -6.48 0.43
CA VAL A 135 -0.28 -7.67 -0.43
C VAL A 135 0.87 -7.67 -1.44
N GLY A 136 1.12 -8.81 -2.10
CA GLY A 136 2.16 -8.93 -3.12
C GLY A 136 3.45 -9.61 -2.65
N ALA A 137 4.38 -9.89 -3.56
CA ALA A 137 5.59 -10.66 -3.22
C ALA A 137 6.45 -9.99 -2.13
N PHE A 138 6.40 -8.65 -2.06
CA PHE A 138 7.20 -7.88 -1.11
C PHE A 138 6.88 -8.26 0.35
N ILE A 139 5.64 -8.63 0.67
CA ILE A 139 5.24 -8.96 2.04
C ILE A 139 5.89 -10.24 2.52
N HIS A 140 6.66 -10.98 1.73
CA HIS A 140 7.37 -12.16 2.23
C HIS A 140 8.71 -11.81 2.91
N CYS A 141 9.24 -10.61 2.67
CA CYS A 141 10.48 -10.15 3.29
C CYS A 141 10.21 -9.45 4.62
N GLN A 142 10.70 -10.02 5.72
CA GLN A 142 10.50 -9.46 7.06
C GLN A 142 11.19 -8.10 7.24
N TYR A 143 12.37 -7.90 6.65
CA TYR A 143 13.06 -6.60 6.62
C TYR A 143 12.19 -5.48 6.02
N PHE A 144 11.58 -5.71 4.85
CA PHE A 144 10.73 -4.70 4.21
C PHE A 144 9.42 -4.44 4.98
N ARG A 145 8.84 -5.46 5.63
CA ARG A 145 7.69 -5.27 6.53
C ARG A 145 8.00 -4.29 7.64
N GLU A 146 9.17 -4.40 8.27
CA GLU A 146 9.56 -3.51 9.37
C GLU A 146 9.81 -2.07 8.89
N ILE A 147 10.39 -1.87 7.70
CA ILE A 147 10.49 -0.54 7.08
C ILE A 147 9.09 0.06 6.89
N ILE A 148 8.16 -0.71 6.31
CA ILE A 148 6.80 -0.26 6.03
C ILE A 148 6.05 0.06 7.31
N LYS A 149 6.15 -0.77 8.36
CA LYS A 149 5.52 -0.50 9.66
C LYS A 149 6.00 0.81 10.26
N LYS A 150 7.29 1.16 10.10
CA LYS A 150 7.84 2.44 10.57
C LYS A 150 7.22 3.63 9.83
N ILE A 151 7.20 3.57 8.50
CA ILE A 151 6.69 4.65 7.64
C ILE A 151 5.16 4.78 7.75
N ILE A 152 4.45 3.66 7.79
CA ILE A 152 2.99 3.58 7.86
C ILE A 152 2.56 3.48 9.34
N SER A 153 3.27 4.15 10.25
CA SER A 153 2.87 4.22 11.65
C SER A 153 1.97 5.42 11.91
N HIS A 154 1.08 5.32 12.89
CA HIS A 154 0.23 6.44 13.29
C HIS A 154 1.06 7.68 13.66
N SER A 155 2.16 7.50 14.39
CA SER A 155 3.09 8.58 14.77
C SER A 155 3.72 9.24 13.56
N TYR A 156 4.21 8.46 12.59
CA TYR A 156 4.85 9.00 11.40
C TYR A 156 3.85 9.77 10.53
N ILE A 157 2.67 9.17 10.24
CA ILE A 157 1.64 9.83 9.42
C ILE A 157 1.12 11.11 10.09
N SER A 158 0.92 11.09 11.41
CA SER A 158 0.48 12.29 12.14
C SER A 158 1.46 13.45 11.97
N LYS A 159 2.76 13.18 12.11
CA LYS A 159 3.82 14.18 11.90
C LYS A 159 3.85 14.66 10.44
N PHE A 160 3.83 13.72 9.49
CA PHE A 160 3.84 14.02 8.06
C PHE A 160 2.67 14.92 7.63
N VAL A 161 1.47 14.65 8.17
CA VAL A 161 0.25 15.44 7.95
C VAL A 161 0.38 16.82 8.57
N GLU A 162 0.86 16.91 9.81
CA GLU A 162 0.97 18.19 10.51
C GLU A 162 1.91 19.16 9.80
N GLU A 163 3.07 18.69 9.36
CA GLU A 163 4.04 19.46 8.57
C GLU A 163 3.44 20.04 7.28
N ARG A 164 2.41 19.38 6.73
CA ARG A 164 1.77 19.71 5.45
C ARG A 164 0.39 20.34 5.59
N ARG A 165 -0.15 20.44 6.82
CA ARG A 165 -1.53 20.89 7.10
C ARG A 165 -1.87 22.24 6.47
N LYS A 166 -0.91 23.15 6.40
CA LYS A 166 -1.08 24.48 5.77
C LYS A 166 -1.41 24.42 4.27
N TYR A 167 -1.04 23.33 3.58
CA TYR A 167 -1.29 23.14 2.15
C TYR A 167 -2.59 22.37 1.86
N PHE A 168 -3.28 21.89 2.91
CA PHE A 168 -4.50 21.11 2.75
C PHE A 168 -5.68 22.01 2.40
N LYS A 169 -6.66 21.46 1.70
CA LYS A 169 -7.97 22.11 1.53
C LYS A 169 -8.68 22.24 2.88
N GLU A 170 -9.54 23.24 3.02
CA GLU A 170 -10.21 23.57 4.28
C GLU A 170 -10.92 22.36 4.92
N GLU A 171 -11.57 21.52 4.11
CA GLU A 171 -12.27 20.32 4.58
C GLU A 171 -11.36 19.29 5.27
N PHE A 172 -10.04 19.34 5.00
CA PHE A 172 -9.06 18.43 5.59
C PHE A 172 -8.22 19.07 6.70
N LYS A 173 -8.24 20.40 6.86
CA LYS A 173 -7.41 21.10 7.85
C LYS A 173 -7.74 20.75 9.29
N LEU A 174 -9.01 20.49 9.59
CA LEU A 174 -9.46 20.09 10.93
C LEU A 174 -9.57 18.57 11.10
N LYS A 175 -9.39 17.81 10.01
CA LYS A 175 -9.47 16.36 10.06
C LYS A 175 -8.30 15.81 10.89
N LYS A 176 -8.64 14.83 11.74
CA LYS A 176 -7.68 14.06 12.54
C LYS A 176 -7.39 12.74 11.85
N LEU A 177 -6.19 12.21 12.08
CA LEU A 177 -5.84 10.86 11.64
C LEU A 177 -6.62 9.85 12.49
N GLU A 178 -7.31 8.93 11.82
CA GLU A 178 -7.97 7.82 12.49
C GLU A 178 -6.94 6.82 13.03
N LYS A 179 -7.25 6.17 14.15
CA LYS A 179 -6.46 5.02 14.58
C LYS A 179 -6.62 3.91 13.55
N PHE A 180 -5.50 3.30 13.18
CA PHE A 180 -5.52 2.20 12.22
C PHE A 180 -4.58 1.07 12.61
N SER A 181 -4.84 -0.09 12.02
CA SER A 181 -4.00 -1.28 12.14
C SER A 181 -3.39 -1.65 10.81
N ILE A 182 -2.16 -2.17 10.84
CA ILE A 182 -1.49 -2.73 9.66
C ILE A 182 -1.61 -4.24 9.73
N PHE A 183 -1.97 -4.85 8.60
CA PHE A 183 -2.10 -6.28 8.45
C PHE A 183 -1.26 -6.78 7.28
N PHE A 184 -0.46 -7.82 7.54
CA PHE A 184 0.27 -8.58 6.53
C PHE A 184 -0.31 -10.00 6.53
N PRO A 185 -1.03 -10.43 5.48
CA PRO A 185 -1.57 -11.77 5.39
C PRO A 185 -0.48 -12.84 5.60
N PRO A 186 -0.68 -13.81 6.52
CA PRO A 186 0.25 -14.91 6.69
C PRO A 186 0.27 -15.75 5.42
N LYS A 187 1.41 -15.78 4.72
CA LYS A 187 1.65 -16.54 3.47
C LYS A 187 0.50 -16.45 2.45
N ALA A 188 0.26 -15.26 1.88
CA ALA A 188 -0.42 -15.19 0.59
C ALA A 188 0.57 -15.58 -0.53
N GLY A 189 0.91 -16.87 -0.62
CA GLY A 189 1.82 -17.42 -1.64
C GLY A 189 1.26 -17.40 -3.07
N ALA A 190 0.15 -16.71 -3.30
CA ALA A 190 -0.37 -16.41 -4.61
C ALA A 190 -0.88 -14.97 -4.56
N SER A 191 -0.59 -14.18 -5.59
CA SER A 191 -1.15 -12.85 -5.79
C SER A 191 -2.62 -12.83 -5.38
N CYS A 192 -3.06 -11.81 -4.66
CA CYS A 192 -4.47 -11.68 -4.26
C CYS A 192 -5.41 -11.70 -5.48
N ILE A 193 -4.90 -11.32 -6.66
CA ILE A 193 -5.57 -11.47 -7.95
C ILE A 193 -5.69 -12.96 -8.32
N ILE A 194 -4.62 -13.76 -8.19
CA ILE A 194 -4.66 -15.21 -8.44
C ILE A 194 -5.59 -15.92 -7.46
N GLN A 195 -5.53 -15.59 -6.16
CA GLN A 195 -6.45 -16.18 -5.18
C GLN A 195 -7.90 -15.76 -5.42
N GLY A 196 -8.13 -14.51 -5.86
CA GLY A 196 -9.43 -14.01 -6.29
C GLY A 196 -9.96 -14.76 -7.53
N LEU A 197 -9.10 -14.97 -8.53
CA LEU A 197 -9.39 -15.75 -9.74
C LEU A 197 -9.67 -17.21 -9.41
N MET A 198 -8.88 -17.85 -8.55
CA MET A 198 -9.10 -19.23 -8.12
C MET A 198 -10.47 -19.37 -7.44
N ARG A 199 -10.82 -18.48 -6.52
CA ARG A 199 -12.15 -18.50 -5.89
C ARG A 199 -13.29 -18.24 -6.86
N MET A 200 -13.08 -17.36 -7.86
CA MET A 200 -14.07 -17.14 -8.91
C MET A 200 -14.26 -18.40 -9.78
N VAL A 201 -13.18 -19.09 -10.12
CA VAL A 201 -13.18 -20.34 -10.89
C VAL A 201 -13.80 -21.49 -10.09
N GLU A 202 -13.48 -21.61 -8.80
CA GLU A 202 -14.06 -22.58 -7.86
C GLU A 202 -15.58 -22.37 -7.73
N ASN A 203 -16.01 -21.11 -7.59
CA ASN A 203 -17.42 -20.75 -7.52
C ASN A 203 -18.17 -20.94 -8.85
N SER A 204 -17.52 -20.71 -10.00
CA SER A 204 -18.15 -20.90 -11.32
C SER A 204 -18.22 -22.37 -11.73
N ASN A 205 -17.32 -23.21 -11.22
CA ASN A 205 -17.27 -24.65 -11.53
C ASN A 205 -18.07 -25.51 -10.54
N GLY A 206 -18.76 -24.90 -9.56
CA GLY A 206 -19.64 -25.63 -8.64
C GLY A 206 -18.92 -26.63 -7.73
N LEU A 207 -17.61 -26.47 -7.51
CA LEU A 207 -16.85 -27.30 -6.57
C LEU A 207 -17.08 -26.84 -5.13
N ASN A 208 -18.32 -27.00 -4.65
CA ASN A 208 -18.60 -27.01 -3.22
C ASN A 208 -18.11 -28.36 -2.67
N HIS A 209 -16.93 -28.37 -2.05
CA HIS A 209 -16.52 -29.52 -1.24
C HIS A 209 -17.31 -29.55 0.07
N CYS A 210 -17.88 -30.72 0.36
CA CYS A 210 -18.25 -31.16 1.72
C CYS A 210 -17.05 -31.13 2.67
#